data_AF-A0A3M9JYE7-F1
#
_entry.id   AF-A0A3M9JYE7-F1
#
_cell.length_a   1.000
_cell.length_b   1.000
_cell.length_c   1.000
_cell.angle_alpha   90.00
_cell.angle_beta   90.00
_cell.angle_gamma   90.00
#
_symmetry.space_group_name_H-M   'P 1'
#
loop_
_entity.id
_entity.type
_entity.pdbx_description
1 polymer ?
#
loop_
_entity_poly.entity_id
_entity_poly.type
_entity_poly.pdbx_seq_one_letter_code
_entity_poly.pdbx_strand_id
1 'polypeptide(L)'
;MPTPANPDDLATTSNTNHRDLLQLLLQICEDFLANTGPATHHEVDIHLRARGITGGPGWLIDMLGLTRLRLQNTTHRDEQGAQHDA
;
A
#
# COMPACT_ATOMS: atom_id res chain seq x y z
N MET A 1 -36.35 13.94 -10.57
CA MET A 1 -36.10 12.53 -10.19
C MET A 1 -34.60 12.36 -10.09
N PRO A 2 -34.00 12.18 -8.90
CA PRO A 2 -32.59 11.84 -8.82
C PRO A 2 -32.41 10.41 -9.31
N THR A 3 -31.52 10.23 -10.28
CA THR A 3 -31.12 8.92 -10.80
C THR A 3 -30.60 8.06 -9.63
N PRO A 4 -31.03 6.80 -9.47
CA PRO A 4 -30.47 5.95 -8.43
C PRO A 4 -28.99 5.73 -8.73
N ALA A 5 -28.14 5.95 -7.73
CA ALA A 5 -26.71 5.68 -7.81
C ALA A 5 -26.51 4.22 -8.22
N ASN A 6 -25.77 4.01 -9.31
CA ASN A 6 -25.44 2.68 -9.81
C ASN A 6 -24.64 1.94 -8.71
N PRO A 7 -25.02 0.72 -8.29
CA PRO A 7 -24.27 -0.04 -7.29
C PRO A 7 -22.78 -0.22 -7.66
N ASP A 8 -22.44 -0.23 -8.95
CA ASP A 8 -21.06 -0.31 -9.43
C ASP A 8 -20.23 0.96 -9.16
N ASP A 9 -20.85 2.15 -9.15
CA ASP A 9 -20.18 3.42 -8.80
C ASP A 9 -19.77 3.46 -7.33
N LEU A 10 -20.63 2.92 -6.45
CA LEU A 10 -20.38 2.83 -5.01
C LEU A 10 -19.28 1.81 -4.69
N ALA A 11 -19.25 0.67 -5.40
CA ALA A 11 -18.18 -0.32 -5.26
C ALA A 11 -16.83 0.23 -5.74
N THR A 12 -16.83 0.96 -6.85
CA THR A 12 -15.63 1.58 -7.43
C THR A 12 -15.07 2.66 -6.52
N THR A 13 -15.91 3.57 -6.00
CA THR A 13 -15.47 4.59 -5.03
C THR A 13 -14.98 3.99 -3.72
N SER A 14 -15.65 2.97 -3.17
CA SER A 14 -15.19 2.31 -1.94
C SER A 14 -13.82 1.64 -2.11
N ASN A 15 -13.59 0.96 -3.24
CA ASN A 15 -12.33 0.30 -3.54
C ASN A 15 -11.18 1.30 -3.74
N THR A 16 -11.45 2.42 -4.44
CA THR A 16 -10.50 3.53 -4.58
C THR A 16 -10.12 4.13 -3.23
N ASN A 17 -11.11 4.42 -2.36
CA ASN A 17 -10.85 4.95 -1.02
C ASN A 17 -10.04 3.99 -0.14
N HIS A 18 -10.34 2.69 -0.21
CA HIS A 18 -9.58 1.67 0.53
C HIS A 18 -8.13 1.59 0.04
N ARG A 19 -7.93 1.63 -1.27
CA ARG A 19 -6.61 1.60 -1.90
C ARG A 19 -5.79 2.83 -1.55
N ASP A 20 -6.38 4.02 -1.57
CA ASP A 20 -5.70 5.27 -1.23
C ASP A 20 -5.30 5.31 0.25
N LEU A 21 -6.17 4.81 1.14
CA LEU A 21 -5.85 4.64 2.55
C LEU A 21 -4.70 3.65 2.76
N LEU A 22 -4.69 2.54 2.02
CA LEU A 22 -3.60 1.55 2.09
C LEU A 22 -2.27 2.14 1.59
N GLN A 23 -2.29 2.91 0.50
CA GLN A 23 -1.09 3.62 0.02
C GLN A 23 -0.54 4.59 1.07
N LEU A 24 -1.41 5.37 1.71
CA LEU A 24 -1.04 6.30 2.77
C LEU A 24 -0.44 5.56 3.97
N LEU A 25 -1.05 4.45 4.39
CA LEU A 25 -0.56 3.65 5.50
C LEU A 25 0.84 3.09 5.22
N LEU A 26 1.04 2.52 4.03
CA LEU A 26 2.34 1.98 3.62
C LEU A 26 3.42 3.07 3.62
N GLN A 27 3.09 4.26 3.12
CA GLN A 27 4.01 5.41 3.13
C GLN A 27 4.35 5.85 4.56
N ILE A 28 3.37 5.96 5.47
CA ILE A 28 3.63 6.32 6.87
C ILE A 28 4.55 5.30 7.53
N CYS A 29 4.34 4.01 7.28
CA CYS A 29 5.21 2.96 7.82
C CYS A 29 6.64 3.05 7.26
N GLU A 30 6.79 3.31 5.97
CA GLU A 30 8.09 3.50 5.32
C GLU A 30 8.83 4.70 5.92
N ASP A 31 8.18 5.86 5.99
CA ASP A 31 8.74 7.10 6.53
C ASP A 31 9.11 6.95 8.01
N PHE A 32 8.23 6.33 8.82
CA PHE A 32 8.51 6.07 10.23
C PHE A 32 9.76 5.20 10.38
N LEU A 33 9.81 4.05 9.71
CA LEU A 33 10.93 3.13 9.83
C LEU A 33 12.22 3.77 9.31
N ALA A 34 12.18 4.54 8.20
CA ALA A 34 13.35 5.22 7.66
C ALA A 34 13.93 6.27 8.62
N ASN A 35 13.10 6.91 9.45
CA ASN A 35 13.50 8.00 10.35
C ASN A 35 13.67 7.58 11.82
N THR A 36 13.29 6.36 12.18
CA THR A 36 13.48 5.86 13.56
C THR A 36 14.95 5.61 13.90
N GLY A 37 15.27 5.72 15.19
CA GLY A 37 16.63 5.55 15.68
C GLY A 37 17.08 4.08 15.78
N PRO A 38 18.37 3.84 16.08
CA PRO A 38 18.97 2.50 16.11
C PRO A 38 18.29 1.53 17.09
N ALA A 39 17.75 2.03 18.21
CA ALA A 39 17.05 1.20 19.19
C ALA A 39 15.78 0.56 18.60
N THR A 40 14.95 1.36 17.93
CA THR A 40 13.75 0.87 17.24
C THR A 40 14.11 -0.09 16.11
N HIS A 41 15.14 0.23 15.33
CA HIS A 41 15.66 -0.69 14.29
C HIS A 41 16.10 -2.03 14.86
N HIS A 42 16.73 -2.02 16.04
CA HIS A 42 17.14 -3.25 16.72
C HIS A 42 15.95 -4.09 17.18
N GLU A 43 14.92 -3.46 17.77
CA GLU A 43 13.69 -4.15 18.15
C GLU A 43 12.97 -4.76 16.93
N VAL A 44 12.89 -4.01 15.83
CA VAL A 44 12.34 -4.50 14.55
C VAL A 44 13.16 -5.69 14.04
N ASP A 45 14.50 -5.64 14.08
CA ASP A 45 15.36 -6.76 13.68
C ASP A 45 15.10 -8.02 14.54
N ILE A 46 14.94 -7.88 15.86
CA ILE A 46 14.59 -9.00 16.75
C ILE A 46 13.26 -9.62 16.31
N HIS A 47 12.24 -8.80 16.04
CA HIS A 47 10.95 -9.30 15.60
C HIS A 47 11.00 -9.99 14.23
N LEU A 48 11.79 -9.47 13.29
CA LEU A 48 11.99 -10.09 11.98
C LEU A 48 12.70 -11.45 12.11
N ARG A 49 13.77 -11.51 12.90
CA ARG A 49 14.52 -12.76 13.15
C ARG A 49 13.67 -13.82 13.84
N ALA A 50 12.82 -13.43 14.79
CA ALA A 50 11.89 -14.34 15.45
C ALA A 50 10.92 -15.02 14.46
N ARG A 51 10.71 -14.44 13.28
CA ARG A 51 9.88 -14.98 12.19
C ARG A 51 10.71 -15.63 11.07
N GLY A 52 12.01 -15.81 11.26
CA GLY A 52 12.92 -16.39 10.27
C GLY A 52 13.23 -15.46 9.09
N ILE A 53 12.91 -14.17 9.18
CA ILE A 53 13.21 -13.19 8.14
C ILE A 53 14.63 -12.65 8.37
N THR A 54 15.49 -12.86 7.39
CA THR A 54 16.88 -12.38 7.37
C THR A 54 17.00 -11.21 6.40
N GLY A 55 17.41 -10.04 6.87
CA GLY A 55 17.48 -8.81 6.07
C GLY A 55 17.37 -7.53 6.90
N GLY A 56 16.94 -7.65 8.15
CA GLY A 56 16.84 -6.55 9.09
C GLY A 56 15.79 -5.51 8.70
N PRO A 57 15.78 -4.36 9.39
CA PRO A 57 14.77 -3.32 9.16
C PRO A 57 14.81 -2.75 7.73
N GLY A 58 15.98 -2.73 7.08
CA GLY A 58 16.11 -2.28 5.68
C GLY A 58 15.27 -3.12 4.71
N TRP A 59 15.29 -4.44 4.85
CA TRP A 59 14.44 -5.33 4.05
C TRP A 59 12.95 -5.02 4.21
N LEU A 60 12.51 -4.70 5.44
CA LEU A 60 11.10 -4.37 5.68
C LEU A 60 10.71 -3.06 4.98
N ILE A 61 11.57 -2.05 5.04
CA ILE A 61 11.36 -0.76 4.35
C ILE A 61 11.26 -0.99 2.83
N ASP A 62 12.17 -1.78 2.25
CA ASP A 62 12.14 -2.12 0.83
C ASP A 62 10.84 -2.86 0.43
N MET A 63 10.39 -3.80 1.27
CA MET A 63 9.15 -4.54 1.01
C MET A 63 7.91 -3.62 1.07
N LEU A 64 7.89 -2.63 1.98
CA LEU A 64 6.81 -1.63 2.03
C LEU A 64 6.79 -0.78 0.76
N GLY A 65 7.96 -0.29 0.32
CA GLY A 65 8.10 0.49 -0.92
C GLY A 65 7.68 -0.31 -2.16
N LEU A 66 8.12 -1.57 -2.28
CA LEU A 66 7.72 -2.48 -3.36
C LEU A 66 6.21 -2.77 -3.35
N THR A 67 5.62 -2.94 -2.17
CA THR A 67 4.18 -3.17 -2.03
C THR A 67 3.39 -1.94 -2.49
N ARG A 68 3.83 -0.73 -2.12
CA ARG A 68 3.24 0.52 -2.58
C ARG A 68 3.35 0.68 -4.11
N LEU A 69 4.51 0.39 -4.68
CA LEU A 69 4.73 0.46 -6.13
C LEU A 69 3.81 -0.51 -6.90
N ARG A 70 3.63 -1.73 -6.40
CA ARG A 70 2.71 -2.71 -7.01
C ARG A 70 1.27 -2.24 -6.96
N LEU A 71 0.86 -1.64 -5.85
CA LEU A 71 -0.49 -1.11 -5.67
C LEU A 71 -0.79 0.05 -6.65
N GLN A 72 0.20 0.88 -6.94
CA GLN A 72 0.10 1.95 -7.95
C GLN A 72 0.02 1.39 -9.37
N ASN A 73 0.80 0.35 -9.70
CA ASN A 73 0.77 -0.26 -11.03
C ASN A 73 -0.53 -1.00 -11.33
N THR A 74 -1.19 -1.58 -10.31
CA THR A 74 -2.53 -2.15 -10.49
C THR A 74 -3.56 -1.08 -10.86
N THR A 75 -3.47 0.11 -10.28
CA THR A 75 -4.34 1.25 -10.59
C THR A 75 -4.29 1.64 -12.06
N HIS A 76 -3.08 1.82 -12.60
CA HIS A 76 -2.91 2.29 -13.97
C HIS A 76 -3.47 1.30 -15.00
N ARG A 77 -3.47 0.00 -14.68
CA ARG A 77 -4.02 -1.04 -15.55
C ARG A 77 -5.56 -1.04 -15.56
N ASP A 78 -6.20 -0.79 -14.43
CA ASP A 78 -7.65 -0.75 -14.32
C ASP A 78 -8.25 0.49 -15.03
N GLU A 79 -7.55 1.63 -14.98
CA GLU A 79 -7.95 2.85 -15.68
C GLU A 79 -7.82 2.73 -17.22
N GLN A 80 -6.81 2.00 -17.71
CA GLN A 80 -6.61 1.78 -19.15
C GLN A 80 -7.58 0.77 -19.78
N GLY A 81 -8.14 -0.14 -18.99
CA GLY A 81 -9.16 -1.08 -19.47
C GLY A 81 -10.52 -0.44 -19.73
N ALA A 82 -10.85 0.64 -19.01
CA ALA A 82 -12.14 1.34 -19.12
C ALA A 82 -12.21 2.30 -20.33
N GLN A 83 -11.09 2.59 -21.00
CA GLN A 83 -10.99 3.60 -22.06
C GLN A 83 -11.00 3.02 -23.49
N HIS A 84 -11.09 1.70 -23.64
CA HIS A 84 -11.00 1.02 -24.95
C HIS A 84 -12.35 0.60 -25.57
N ASP A 85 -13.49 0.80 -24.88
CA ASP A 85 -14.83 0.48 -25.39
C ASP A 85 -15.64 1.76 -25.68
N ALA A 86 -15.13 2.64 -26.54
CA ALA A 86 -15.84 3.80 -27.09
C ALA A 86 -16.05 3.65 -28.61
#